data_AF-A0A8S2FG60-F1
#
_entry.id   AF-A0A8S2FG60-F1
#
_cell.length_a   1.000
_cell.length_b   1.000
_cell.length_c   1.000
_cell.angle_alpha   90.00
_cell.angle_beta   90.00
_cell.angle_gamma   90.00
#
_symmetry.space_group_name_H-M   'P 1'
#
loop_
_entity.id
_entity.type
_entity.pdbx_description
1 polymer ?
#
loop_
_entity_poly.entity_id
_entity_poly.type
_entity_poly.pdbx_seq_one_letter_code
_entity_poly.pdbx_strand_id
1 'polypeptide(L)'
;MSFSTEQAGKGQNSMPKTIKFCQIDSCKREAETHCYHCSQDVCAHHFFDHKQSIKNEMNPLTDQINTLTVKINELKPSSINIEQPFYYLEQWRNEVQALVNDVYTLKRQEIETIVQNHEQEFNGYKMEQMRTLDTIRNAVEEFVNNGDV
;
A
#
# COMPACT_ATOMS: atom_id res chain seq x y z
N MET A 1 92.58 -15.20 31.55
CA MET A 1 93.20 -15.42 30.22
C MET A 1 92.42 -16.56 29.59
N SER A 2 91.69 -16.42 28.49
CA SER A 2 92.05 -15.69 27.27
C SER A 2 90.81 -15.12 26.60
N PHE A 3 90.91 -13.87 26.17
CA PHE A 3 90.03 -13.22 25.22
C PHE A 3 90.40 -13.68 23.81
N SER A 4 89.41 -13.82 22.92
CA SER A 4 89.64 -13.70 21.48
C SER A 4 88.42 -13.03 20.86
N THR A 5 88.73 -11.93 20.19
CA THR A 5 87.87 -10.95 19.54
C THR A 5 87.67 -11.32 18.07
N GLU A 6 86.70 -10.67 17.42
CA GLU A 6 86.57 -10.43 15.96
C GLU A 6 86.05 -11.61 15.10
N GLN A 7 85.21 -11.43 14.08
CA GLN A 7 84.76 -10.23 13.37
C GLN A 7 83.46 -10.51 12.58
N ALA A 8 82.84 -9.42 12.13
CA ALA A 8 81.60 -9.29 11.40
C ALA A 8 81.62 -9.91 9.98
N GLY A 9 80.43 -10.22 9.47
CA GLY A 9 80.24 -10.64 8.08
C GLY A 9 78.83 -11.13 7.76
N LYS A 10 77.78 -10.35 8.05
CA LYS A 10 76.43 -10.63 7.52
C LYS A 10 76.39 -10.23 6.04
N GLY A 11 76.80 -11.16 5.17
CA GLY A 11 76.52 -11.08 3.74
C GLY A 11 75.04 -11.31 3.50
N GLN A 12 74.28 -10.23 3.32
CA GLN A 12 72.95 -10.30 2.75
C GLN A 12 73.10 -10.66 1.26
N ASN A 13 72.76 -11.90 0.90
CA ASN A 13 72.54 -12.31 -0.48
C ASN A 13 71.34 -11.53 -1.01
N SER A 14 71.58 -10.38 -1.64
CA SER A 14 70.59 -9.67 -2.44
C SER A 14 70.37 -10.46 -3.73
N MET A 15 69.20 -11.09 -3.84
CA MET A 15 68.69 -11.52 -5.14
C MET A 15 68.68 -10.33 -6.12
N PRO A 16 68.96 -10.54 -7.42
CA PRO A 16 68.82 -9.48 -8.40
C PRO A 16 67.37 -9.00 -8.39
N LYS A 17 67.14 -7.74 -7.95
CA LYS A 17 65.85 -7.06 -8.16
C LYS A 17 65.65 -6.97 -9.66
N THR A 18 64.75 -7.78 -10.20
CA THR A 18 64.24 -7.60 -11.55
C THR A 18 63.42 -6.30 -11.53
N ILE A 19 64.00 -5.24 -12.10
CA ILE A 19 63.34 -3.95 -12.24
C ILE A 19 62.13 -4.18 -13.15
N LYS A 20 60.94 -4.08 -12.58
CA LYS A 20 59.69 -4.11 -13.34
C LYS A 20 59.42 -2.70 -13.84
N PHE A 21 59.06 -2.55 -15.11
CA PHE A 21 58.67 -1.25 -15.65
C PHE A 21 57.15 -1.09 -15.63
N CYS A 22 56.71 0.16 -15.54
CA CYS A 22 55.31 0.52 -15.63
C CYS A 22 54.71 -0.02 -16.94
N GLN A 23 53.59 -0.72 -16.84
CA GLN A 23 52.92 -1.37 -17.97
C GLN A 23 51.99 -0.43 -18.76
N ILE A 24 51.99 0.87 -18.46
CA ILE A 24 51.29 1.90 -19.24
C ILE A 24 52.13 2.24 -20.46
N ASP A 25 51.49 2.28 -21.64
CA ASP A 25 52.16 2.58 -22.91
C ASP A 25 52.98 3.86 -22.83
N SER A 26 54.18 3.81 -23.40
CA SER A 26 55.16 4.93 -23.42
C SER A 26 55.78 5.30 -22.06
N CYS A 27 55.48 4.58 -20.97
CA CYS A 27 56.11 4.80 -19.68
C CYS A 27 57.43 4.03 -19.52
N LYS A 28 58.52 4.74 -19.20
CA LYS A 28 59.84 4.12 -18.91
C LYS A 28 60.18 4.06 -17.42
N ARG A 29 59.25 4.48 -16.55
CA ARG A 29 59.45 4.50 -15.09
C ARG A 29 59.35 3.09 -14.51
N GLU A 30 60.07 2.84 -13.42
CA GLU A 30 59.93 1.62 -12.63
C GLU A 30 58.50 1.51 -12.08
N ALA A 31 57.97 0.30 -12.08
CA ALA A 31 56.70 0.01 -11.45
C ALA A 31 56.90 -0.04 -9.93
N GLU A 32 56.10 0.74 -9.23
CA GLU A 32 56.17 0.88 -7.77
C GLU A 32 54.95 0.26 -7.09
N THR A 33 53.85 0.07 -7.82
CA THR A 33 52.57 -0.38 -7.27
C THR A 33 51.83 -1.24 -8.28
N HIS A 34 51.21 -2.31 -7.80
CA HIS A 34 50.27 -3.12 -8.58
C HIS A 34 48.85 -2.57 -8.42
N CYS A 35 48.21 -2.19 -9.52
CA CYS A 35 46.80 -1.84 -9.52
C CYS A 35 45.94 -3.09 -9.74
N TYR A 36 45.25 -3.55 -8.69
CA TYR A 36 44.38 -4.72 -8.76
C TYR A 36 43.15 -4.53 -9.66
N HIS A 37 42.69 -3.29 -9.86
CA HIS A 37 41.56 -3.01 -10.75
C HIS A 37 41.93 -3.26 -12.22
N CYS A 38 43.11 -2.80 -12.65
CA CYS A 38 43.59 -2.99 -14.01
C CYS A 38 44.45 -4.25 -14.18
N SER A 39 44.79 -4.93 -13.07
CA SER A 39 45.76 -6.03 -13.02
C SER A 39 47.11 -5.68 -13.65
N GLN A 40 47.61 -4.47 -13.39
CA GLN A 40 48.83 -3.93 -14.00
C GLN A 40 49.82 -3.36 -12.96
N ASP A 41 51.10 -3.60 -13.18
CA ASP A 41 52.22 -2.99 -12.45
C ASP A 41 52.49 -1.59 -13.00
N VAL A 42 52.30 -0.55 -12.19
CA VAL A 42 52.35 0.87 -12.60
C VAL A 42 53.30 1.68 -11.70
N CYS A 43 53.85 2.77 -12.25
CA CYS A 43 54.61 3.76 -11.47
C CYS A 43 53.68 4.62 -10.60
N ALA A 44 54.21 5.25 -9.55
CA ALA A 44 53.42 6.08 -8.63
C ALA A 44 52.60 7.19 -9.32
N HIS A 45 53.13 7.80 -10.38
CA HIS A 45 52.44 8.85 -11.12
C HIS A 45 51.17 8.34 -11.81
N HIS A 46 51.28 7.28 -12.62
CA HIS A 46 50.11 6.70 -13.29
C HIS A 46 49.13 6.07 -12.30
N PHE A 47 49.61 5.57 -11.16
CA PHE A 47 48.71 5.13 -10.08
C PHE A 47 47.91 6.30 -9.49
N PHE A 48 48.55 7.46 -9.30
CA PHE A 48 47.89 8.67 -8.82
C PHE A 48 46.87 9.20 -9.83
N ASP A 49 47.22 9.29 -11.12
CA ASP A 49 46.32 9.74 -12.18
C ASP A 49 45.11 8.80 -12.30
N HIS A 50 45.36 7.48 -12.25
CA HIS A 50 44.31 6.48 -12.29
C HIS A 50 43.36 6.60 -11.09
N LYS A 51 43.90 6.74 -9.87
CA LYS A 51 43.11 6.98 -8.66
C LYS A 51 42.28 8.26 -8.77
N GLN A 52 42.85 9.31 -9.35
CA GLN A 52 42.14 10.57 -9.56
C GLN A 52 41.03 10.44 -10.60
N SER A 53 41.24 9.69 -11.69
CA SER A 53 40.21 9.38 -12.70
C SER A 53 39.03 8.64 -12.07
N ILE A 54 39.30 7.57 -11.32
CA ILE A 54 38.27 6.80 -10.62
C ILE A 54 37.48 7.71 -9.67
N LYS A 55 38.17 8.58 -8.90
CA LYS A 55 37.53 9.52 -8.00
C LYS A 55 36.61 10.50 -8.75
N ASN A 56 37.06 10.99 -9.90
CA ASN A 56 36.28 11.90 -10.75
C ASN A 56 35.03 11.23 -11.34
N GLU A 57 35.08 9.93 -11.62
CA GLU A 57 33.93 9.16 -12.09
C GLU A 57 32.97 8.77 -10.96
N MET A 58 33.48 8.49 -9.76
CA MET A 58 32.65 8.11 -8.60
C MET A 58 31.84 9.26 -8.01
N ASN A 59 32.35 10.49 -8.06
CA ASN A 59 31.65 11.66 -7.52
C ASN A 59 30.28 11.88 -8.22
N PRO A 60 30.19 11.97 -9.56
CA PRO A 60 28.90 12.08 -10.27
C PRO A 60 27.93 10.93 -9.99
N LEU A 61 28.44 9.70 -9.84
CA LEU A 61 27.60 8.55 -9.52
C LEU A 61 27.01 8.65 -8.11
N THR A 62 27.81 9.13 -7.15
CA THR A 62 27.35 9.39 -5.78
C THR A 62 26.26 10.46 -5.78
N ASP A 63 26.45 11.55 -6.54
CA ASP A 63 25.45 12.61 -6.66
C ASP A 63 24.15 12.14 -7.33
N GLN A 64 24.25 11.27 -8.35
CA GLN A 64 23.10 10.64 -8.98
C GLN A 64 22.34 9.73 -8.01
N ILE A 65 23.06 8.90 -7.24
CA ILE A 65 22.44 8.03 -6.22
C ILE A 65 21.73 8.86 -5.15
N ASN A 66 22.36 9.94 -4.68
CA ASN A 66 21.75 10.85 -3.72
C ASN A 66 20.49 11.50 -4.28
N THR A 67 20.56 11.97 -5.53
CA THR A 67 19.41 12.56 -6.23
C THR A 67 18.27 11.56 -6.38
N LEU A 68 18.56 10.33 -6.78
CA LEU A 68 17.56 9.27 -6.90
C LEU A 68 16.96 8.91 -5.55
N THR A 69 17.77 8.88 -4.49
CA THR A 69 17.30 8.62 -3.12
C THR A 69 16.33 9.69 -2.65
N VAL A 70 16.62 10.97 -2.91
CA VAL A 70 15.70 12.09 -2.63
C VAL A 70 14.40 11.93 -3.41
N LYS A 71 14.47 11.70 -4.73
CA LYS A 71 13.28 11.48 -5.57
C LYS A 71 12.43 10.31 -5.11
N ILE A 72 13.04 9.19 -4.72
CA ILE A 72 12.33 8.03 -4.19
C ILE A 72 11.64 8.38 -2.86
N ASN A 73 12.27 9.17 -2.00
CA ASN A 73 11.66 9.62 -0.75
C ASN A 73 10.54 10.65 -0.98
N GLU A 74 10.62 11.47 -2.01
CA GLU A 74 9.54 12.37 -2.45
C GLU A 74 8.36 11.59 -3.07
N LEU A 75 8.65 10.50 -3.79
CA LEU A 75 7.64 9.62 -4.39
C LEU A 75 6.99 8.67 -3.38
N LYS A 76 7.62 8.43 -2.22
CA LYS A 76 6.94 7.71 -1.13
C LYS A 76 5.74 8.55 -0.71
N PRO A 77 4.51 8.03 -0.83
CA PRO A 77 3.32 8.72 -0.38
C PRO A 77 3.26 8.63 1.15
N SER A 78 4.22 9.24 1.84
CA SER A 78 4.15 9.51 3.28
C SER A 78 3.17 10.65 3.59
N SER A 79 2.63 11.32 2.57
CA SER A 79 1.77 12.50 2.69
C SER A 79 0.37 12.35 2.08
N ILE A 80 0.10 11.31 1.27
CA ILE A 80 -1.26 11.08 0.76
C ILE A 80 -2.01 10.26 1.80
N ASN A 81 -2.59 10.95 2.78
CA ASN A 81 -3.52 10.34 3.74
C ASN A 81 -4.82 9.96 3.02
N ILE A 82 -4.81 8.79 2.38
CA ILE A 82 -5.98 8.21 1.71
C ILE A 82 -7.06 7.77 2.70
N GLU A 83 -6.72 7.58 3.98
CA GLU A 83 -7.65 7.10 5.00
C GLU A 83 -8.80 8.09 5.24
N GLN A 84 -8.52 9.40 5.20
CA GLN A 84 -9.55 10.42 5.38
C GLN A 84 -10.66 10.39 4.31
N PRO A 85 -10.34 10.44 3.00
CA PRO A 85 -11.37 10.29 1.96
C PRO A 85 -12.18 8.99 2.10
N PHE A 86 -11.53 7.86 2.40
CA PHE A 86 -12.23 6.59 2.60
C PHE A 86 -13.16 6.63 3.81
N TYR A 87 -12.73 7.26 4.92
CA TYR A 87 -13.56 7.46 6.10
C TYR A 87 -14.81 8.28 5.78
N TYR A 88 -14.69 9.39 5.06
CA TYR A 88 -15.84 10.21 4.67
C TYR A 88 -16.80 9.48 3.73
N LEU A 89 -16.28 8.70 2.78
CA LEU A 89 -17.11 7.89 1.88
C LEU A 89 -17.86 6.79 2.64
N GLU A 90 -17.20 6.15 3.61
CA GLU A 90 -17.78 5.14 4.48
C GLU A 90 -18.90 5.74 5.35
N GLN A 91 -18.63 6.90 5.95
CA GLN A 91 -19.62 7.63 6.73
C GLN A 91 -20.84 8.02 5.87
N TRP A 92 -20.61 8.62 4.70
CA TRP A 92 -21.69 8.99 3.77
C TRP A 92 -22.53 7.79 3.35
N ARG A 93 -21.91 6.64 3.06
CA ARG A 93 -22.62 5.40 2.73
C ARG A 93 -23.56 4.98 3.85
N ASN A 94 -23.09 5.02 5.10
CA ASN A 94 -23.88 4.60 6.26
C ASN A 94 -25.04 5.57 6.53
N GLU A 95 -24.82 6.87 6.40
CA GLU A 95 -25.85 7.91 6.56
C GLU A 95 -26.96 7.76 5.51
N VAL A 96 -26.58 7.59 4.24
CA VAL A 96 -27.57 7.40 3.16
C VAL A 96 -28.36 6.11 3.35
N GLN A 97 -27.69 5.01 3.74
CA GLN A 97 -28.37 3.75 4.00
C GLN A 97 -29.37 3.87 5.16
N ALA A 98 -29.01 4.59 6.23
CA ALA A 98 -29.92 4.85 7.34
C ALA A 98 -31.14 5.65 6.88
N LEU A 99 -30.93 6.73 6.13
CA LEU A 99 -32.03 7.56 5.60
C LEU A 99 -32.99 6.74 4.73
N VAL A 100 -32.46 5.89 3.84
CA VAL A 100 -33.28 5.01 2.99
C VAL A 100 -34.11 4.04 3.84
N ASN A 101 -33.49 3.45 4.87
CA ASN A 101 -34.19 2.53 5.77
C ASN A 101 -35.29 3.23 6.57
N ASP A 102 -35.05 4.47 7.04
CA ASP A 102 -36.02 5.26 7.77
C ASP A 102 -37.23 5.60 6.91
N VAL A 103 -36.99 6.09 5.69
CA VAL A 103 -38.07 6.40 4.73
C VAL A 103 -38.85 5.14 4.37
N TYR A 104 -38.17 4.03 4.11
CA TYR A 104 -38.82 2.75 3.82
C TYR A 104 -39.69 2.29 4.99
N THR A 105 -39.17 2.34 6.21
CA THR A 105 -39.89 1.92 7.42
C THR A 105 -41.13 2.78 7.64
N LEU A 106 -41.01 4.09 7.51
CA LEU A 106 -42.11 5.03 7.67
C LEU A 106 -43.20 4.79 6.61
N LYS A 107 -42.82 4.63 5.33
CA LYS A 107 -43.79 4.35 4.26
C LYS A 107 -44.45 2.99 4.39
N ARG A 108 -43.72 1.99 4.85
CA ARG A 108 -44.29 0.68 5.15
C ARG A 108 -45.34 0.77 6.27
N GLN A 109 -45.04 1.48 7.35
CA GLN A 109 -45.97 1.66 8.47
C GLN A 109 -47.23 2.45 8.08
N GLU A 110 -47.08 3.50 7.27
CA GLU A 110 -48.23 4.24 6.71
C GLU A 110 -49.15 3.31 5.92
N ILE A 111 -48.58 2.48 5.02
CA ILE A 111 -49.36 1.52 4.21
C ILE A 111 -50.03 0.48 5.11
N GLU A 112 -49.31 -0.09 6.08
CA GLU A 112 -49.87 -1.09 7.01
C GLU A 112 -51.05 -0.51 7.79
N THR A 113 -50.96 0.75 8.22
CA THR A 113 -52.05 1.45 8.91
C THR A 113 -53.26 1.63 8.00
N ILE A 114 -53.05 2.07 6.76
CA ILE A 114 -54.14 2.25 5.77
C ILE A 114 -54.84 0.91 5.50
N VAL A 115 -54.07 -0.16 5.30
CA VAL A 115 -54.62 -1.50 5.04
C VAL A 115 -55.42 -2.00 6.24
N GLN A 116 -54.89 -1.87 7.46
CA GLN A 116 -55.59 -2.27 8.67
C GLN A 116 -56.90 -1.50 8.88
N ASN A 117 -56.88 -0.19 8.65
CA ASN A 117 -58.09 0.64 8.75
C ASN A 117 -59.14 0.19 7.72
N HIS A 118 -58.74 -0.01 6.46
CA HIS A 118 -59.66 -0.50 5.43
C HIS A 118 -60.22 -1.90 5.75
N GLU A 119 -59.40 -2.80 6.29
CA GLU A 119 -59.84 -4.13 6.69
C GLU A 119 -60.87 -4.06 7.84
N GLN A 120 -60.65 -3.18 8.82
CA GLN A 120 -61.60 -2.94 9.91
C GLN A 120 -62.92 -2.37 9.38
N GLU A 121 -62.88 -1.35 8.52
CA GLU A 121 -64.07 -0.76 7.91
C GLU A 121 -64.86 -1.79 7.09
N PHE A 122 -64.16 -2.57 6.26
CA PHE A 122 -64.77 -3.61 5.43
C PHE A 122 -65.43 -4.69 6.30
N ASN A 123 -64.75 -5.15 7.35
CA ASN A 123 -65.31 -6.13 8.28
C ASN A 123 -66.52 -5.58 9.05
N GLY A 124 -66.49 -4.29 9.43
CA GLY A 124 -67.62 -3.58 10.02
C GLY A 124 -68.82 -3.55 9.09
N TYR A 125 -68.63 -3.13 7.84
CA TYR A 125 -69.67 -3.12 6.82
C TYR A 125 -70.24 -4.52 6.57
N LYS A 126 -69.37 -5.53 6.45
CA LYS A 126 -69.76 -6.93 6.25
C LYS A 126 -70.65 -7.44 7.40
N MET A 127 -70.28 -7.16 8.65
CA MET A 127 -71.10 -7.54 9.80
C MET A 127 -72.49 -6.89 9.77
N GLU A 128 -72.57 -5.62 9.39
CA GLU A 128 -73.84 -4.90 9.33
C GLU A 128 -74.76 -5.43 8.22
N GLN A 129 -74.20 -5.72 7.04
CA GLN A 129 -74.94 -6.37 5.96
C GLN A 129 -75.47 -7.75 6.39
N MET A 130 -74.68 -8.51 7.14
CA MET A 130 -75.05 -9.83 7.63
C MET A 130 -76.20 -9.76 8.64
N ARG A 131 -76.20 -8.78 9.56
CA ARG A 131 -77.33 -8.51 10.46
C ARG A 131 -78.60 -8.11 9.72
N THR A 132 -78.45 -7.29 8.68
CA THR A 132 -79.58 -6.87 7.83
C THR A 132 -80.19 -8.09 7.14
N LEU A 133 -79.36 -8.97 6.56
CA LEU A 133 -79.83 -10.21 5.93
C LEU A 133 -80.52 -11.14 6.93
N ASP A 134 -79.99 -11.30 8.15
CA ASP A 134 -80.63 -12.09 9.19
C ASP A 134 -81.98 -11.51 9.60
N THR A 135 -82.09 -10.18 9.68
CA THR A 135 -83.35 -9.49 9.99
C THR A 135 -84.40 -9.71 8.89
N ILE A 136 -84.00 -9.57 7.62
CA ILE A 136 -84.87 -9.84 6.47
C ILE A 136 -85.29 -11.32 6.45
N ARG A 137 -84.35 -12.25 6.70
CA ARG A 137 -84.63 -13.69 6.76
C ARG A 137 -85.71 -13.99 7.80
N ASN A 138 -85.54 -13.49 9.03
CA ASN A 138 -86.50 -13.70 10.11
C ASN A 138 -87.88 -13.14 9.78
N ALA A 139 -87.95 -11.93 9.20
CA ALA A 139 -89.21 -11.33 8.78
C ALA A 139 -89.93 -12.17 7.71
N VAL A 140 -89.18 -12.70 6.73
CA VAL A 140 -89.74 -13.59 5.69
C VAL A 140 -90.25 -14.89 6.31
N GLU A 141 -89.51 -15.49 7.24
CA GLU A 141 -89.94 -16.69 7.97
C GLU A 141 -91.25 -16.44 8.75
N GLU A 142 -91.38 -15.31 9.42
CA GLU A 142 -92.63 -14.91 10.09
C GLU A 142 -93.79 -14.74 9.10
N PHE A 143 -93.56 -14.11 7.95
CA PHE A 143 -94.60 -13.95 6.92
C PHE A 143 -95.07 -15.29 6.34
N VAL A 144 -94.15 -16.22 6.08
CA VAL A 144 -94.48 -17.56 5.59
C VAL A 144 -95.29 -18.33 6.63
N ASN A 145 -94.86 -18.31 7.90
CA ASN A 145 -95.54 -19.02 8.98
C ASN A 145 -96.94 -18.45 9.30
N ASN A 146 -97.13 -17.14 9.12
CA ASN A 146 -98.43 -16.47 9.37
C ASN A 146 -99.35 -16.41 8.15
N GLY A 147 -98.83 -16.69 6.94
CA GLY A 147 -99.58 -16.65 5.68
C GLY A 147 -100.25 -17.97 5.28
N ASP A 148 -99.95 -19.07 5.99
CA ASP A 148 -100.49 -20.42 5.76
C ASP A 148 -101.76 -20.70 6.59
N VAL A 149 -102.71 -19.75 6.60
CA VAL A 149 -104.08 -19.90 7.17
C VAL A 149 -105.14 -19.52 6.14
#